data_AF-A0A345CP06-F1
#
_entry.id   AF-A0A345CP06-F1
#
_cell.length_a   1.000
_cell.length_b   1.000
_cell.length_c   1.000
_cell.angle_alpha   90.00
_cell.angle_beta   90.00
_cell.angle_gamma   90.00
#
_symmetry.space_group_name_H-M   'P 1'
#
loop_
_entity.id
_entity.type
_entity.pdbx_description
1 polymer ?
#
loop_
_entity_poly.entity_id
_entity_poly.type
_entity_poly.pdbx_seq_one_letter_code
_entity_poly.pdbx_strand_id
1 'polypeptide(L)'
;MSKLTTTERKWLSEVQAVLDRCPSDRIGFYTTGDCTVFTWNLDKTDAVNDHCCDFYEAVKKERASFSITLKFPAQIESTAG
;
A
#
# COMPACT_ATOMS: atom_id res chain seq x y z
N MET A 1 10.47 10.95 -20.20
CA MET A 1 9.80 11.07 -18.89
C MET A 1 9.20 12.47 -18.77
N SER A 2 8.04 12.60 -18.15
CA SER A 2 7.48 13.90 -17.76
C SER A 2 8.37 14.57 -16.70
N LYS A 3 8.32 15.91 -16.61
CA LYS A 3 9.12 16.69 -15.64
C LYS A 3 8.23 17.16 -14.49
N LEU A 4 8.70 16.95 -13.26
CA LEU A 4 8.09 17.52 -12.05
C LEU A 4 8.53 18.97 -11.85
N THR A 5 7.62 19.79 -11.36
CA THR A 5 7.93 21.09 -10.75
C THR A 5 8.75 20.91 -9.47
N THR A 6 9.40 21.99 -9.03
CA THR A 6 10.15 22.00 -7.76
C THR A 6 9.24 21.66 -6.57
N THR A 7 8.00 22.17 -6.57
CA THR A 7 7.05 21.94 -5.48
C THR A 7 6.56 20.49 -5.44
N GLU A 8 6.23 19.90 -6.59
CA GLU A 8 5.83 18.48 -6.66
C GLU A 8 6.96 17.56 -6.20
N ARG A 9 8.21 17.84 -6.60
CA ARG A 9 9.37 17.07 -6.15
C ARG A 9 9.56 17.16 -4.63
N LYS A 10 9.44 18.37 -4.08
CA LYS A 10 9.54 18.59 -2.64
C LYS A 10 8.45 17.82 -1.89
N TRP A 11 7.20 17.93 -2.35
CA TRP A 11 6.07 17.23 -1.76
C TRP A 11 6.25 15.71 -1.79
N LEU A 12 6.65 15.12 -2.93
CA LEU A 12 6.92 13.68 -3.02
C LEU A 12 8.05 13.24 -2.08
N SER A 13 9.09 14.08 -1.91
CA SER A 13 10.18 13.80 -0.97
C SER A 13 9.69 13.81 0.48
N GLU A 14 8.77 14.72 0.83
CA GLU A 14 8.15 14.76 2.16
C GLU A 14 7.25 13.54 2.41
N VAL A 15 6.48 13.09 1.41
CA VAL A 15 5.69 11.85 1.47
C VAL A 15 6.59 10.64 1.69
N GLN A 16 7.65 10.49 0.90
CA GLN A 16 8.63 9.40 1.09
C GLN A 16 9.25 9.47 2.48
N ALA A 17 9.67 10.67 2.89
CA ALA A 17 10.24 10.88 4.21
C ALA A 17 9.23 10.60 5.33
N VAL A 18 7.91 10.62 5.13
CA VAL A 18 6.89 10.18 6.12
C VAL A 18 6.85 8.66 6.19
N LEU A 19 6.85 7.98 5.05
CA LEU A 19 6.85 6.52 4.97
C LEU A 19 8.11 5.93 5.62
N ASP A 20 9.27 6.53 5.36
CA ASP A 20 10.56 6.06 5.88
C ASP A 20 10.67 6.12 7.42
N ARG A 21 9.86 6.94 8.09
CA ARG A 21 9.83 7.06 9.57
C ARG A 21 8.73 6.21 10.20
N CYS A 22 8.08 5.35 9.43
CA CYS A 22 7.14 4.39 9.97
C CYS A 22 7.83 3.59 11.10
N PRO A 23 7.28 3.58 12.33
CA PRO A 23 7.94 2.93 13.47
C PRO A 23 7.79 1.40 13.46
N SER A 24 7.22 0.83 12.39
CA SER A 24 6.83 -0.58 12.32
C SER A 24 7.22 -1.16 10.97
N ASP A 25 7.91 -2.30 11.03
CA ASP A 25 8.25 -3.11 9.86
C ASP A 25 7.13 -4.09 9.48
N ARG A 26 6.01 -4.05 10.20
CA ARG A 26 4.88 -4.99 10.05
C ARG A 26 3.78 -4.46 9.13
N ILE A 27 3.86 -3.19 8.72
CA ILE A 27 2.78 -2.54 7.95
C ILE A 27 3.10 -2.66 6.46
N GLY A 28 2.30 -3.48 5.78
CA GLY A 28 2.27 -3.58 4.33
C GLY A 28 1.11 -2.77 3.75
N PHE A 29 1.19 -2.47 2.46
CA PHE A 29 0.18 -1.70 1.73
C PHE A 29 -0.24 -2.45 0.46
N TYR A 30 -1.52 -2.40 0.11
CA TYR A 30 -2.03 -2.86 -1.18
C TYR A 30 -3.22 -1.99 -1.62
N THR A 31 -3.52 -2.01 -2.91
CA THR A 31 -4.72 -1.38 -3.49
C THR A 31 -5.40 -2.36 -4.43
N THR A 32 -6.70 -2.14 -4.69
CA THR A 32 -7.48 -2.89 -5.68
C THR A 32 -7.83 -2.05 -6.90
N GLY A 33 -7.08 -0.97 -7.17
CA GLY A 33 -7.25 -0.11 -8.36
C GLY A 33 -8.17 1.10 -8.17
N ASP A 34 -8.33 1.57 -6.94
CA ASP A 34 -9.10 2.76 -6.60
C ASP A 34 -8.21 3.83 -5.94
N CYS A 35 -8.81 4.85 -5.34
CA CYS A 35 -8.08 5.84 -4.56
C CYS A 35 -7.71 5.34 -3.15
N THR A 36 -7.90 4.06 -2.84
CA THR A 36 -7.77 3.50 -1.49
C THR A 36 -6.52 2.64 -1.39
N VAL A 37 -5.71 2.92 -0.37
CA VAL A 37 -4.63 2.04 0.07
C VAL A 37 -5.05 1.36 1.35
N PHE A 38 -5.12 0.03 1.29
CA PHE A 38 -5.36 -0.82 2.44
C PHE A 38 -4.05 -1.13 3.15
N THR A 39 -4.11 -1.24 4.48
CA THR A 39 -2.95 -1.65 5.29
C THR A 39 -3.14 -3.07 5.81
N TRP A 40 -2.07 -3.86 5.83
CA TRP A 40 -2.11 -5.26 6.26
C TRP A 40 -0.82 -5.66 6.99
N ASN A 41 -0.89 -6.77 7.74
CA ASN A 41 0.17 -7.26 8.59
C ASN A 41 1.15 -8.17 7.84
N LEU A 42 2.37 -7.67 7.63
CA LEU A 42 3.46 -8.39 6.96
C LEU A 42 3.91 -9.65 7.71
N ASP A 43 3.67 -9.77 9.01
CA ASP A 43 4.01 -11.02 9.73
C ASP A 43 3.23 -12.24 9.21
N LYS A 44 2.14 -12.00 8.46
CA LYS A 44 1.28 -13.03 7.87
C LYS A 44 1.57 -13.27 6.40
N THR A 45 2.70 -12.77 5.88
CA THR A 45 3.04 -12.87 4.45
C THR A 45 2.96 -14.30 3.93
N ASP A 46 3.60 -15.26 4.62
CA ASP A 46 3.59 -16.67 4.18
C ASP A 46 2.16 -17.23 4.16
N ALA A 47 1.40 -17.01 5.24
CA ALA A 47 0.02 -17.47 5.34
C ALA A 47 -0.89 -16.86 4.27
N VAL A 48 -0.67 -15.60 3.88
CA VAL A 48 -1.41 -14.93 2.80
C VAL A 48 -1.01 -15.48 1.44
N ASN A 49 0.29 -15.71 1.20
CA ASN A 49 0.81 -16.21 -0.07
C ASN A 49 0.46 -17.68 -0.34
N ASP A 50 0.17 -18.46 0.69
CA ASP A 50 -0.24 -19.86 0.58
C ASP A 50 -1.68 -20.04 0.02
N HIS A 51 -2.46 -18.96 -0.15
CA HIS A 51 -3.80 -19.03 -0.73
C HIS A 51 -3.80 -18.96 -2.26
N CYS A 52 -4.57 -19.85 -2.91
CA CYS A 52 -4.80 -19.82 -4.36
C CYS A 52 -5.91 -18.83 -4.79
N CYS A 53 -6.08 -17.70 -4.11
CA CYS A 53 -7.08 -16.67 -4.45
C CYS A 53 -6.47 -15.28 -4.58
N ASP A 54 -7.27 -14.30 -4.98
CA ASP A 54 -6.83 -12.90 -5.04
C ASP A 54 -6.25 -12.45 -3.70
N PHE A 55 -5.21 -11.61 -3.77
CA PHE A 55 -4.46 -11.14 -2.61
C PHE A 55 -5.36 -10.52 -1.52
N TYR A 56 -6.33 -9.70 -1.94
CA TYR A 56 -7.32 -9.11 -1.03
C TYR A 56 -8.12 -10.14 -0.25
N GLU A 57 -8.56 -11.21 -0.91
CA GLU A 57 -9.34 -12.27 -0.27
C GLU A 57 -8.47 -13.12 0.65
N ALA A 58 -7.20 -13.36 0.29
CA ALA A 58 -6.23 -14.03 1.15
C ALA A 58 -5.97 -13.23 2.44
N VAL A 59 -5.72 -11.91 2.33
CA VAL A 59 -5.56 -11.00 3.49
C VAL A 59 -6.78 -11.03 4.41
N LYS A 60 -7.99 -11.11 3.86
CA LYS A 60 -9.24 -11.22 4.64
C LYS A 60 -9.36 -12.56 5.35
N LYS A 61 -9.14 -13.67 4.65
CA LYS A 61 -9.20 -15.03 5.23
C LYS A 61 -8.22 -15.18 6.39
N GLU A 62 -7.01 -14.66 6.21
CA GLU A 62 -5.96 -14.68 7.25
C GLU A 62 -6.14 -13.64 8.35
N ARG A 63 -7.17 -12.80 8.30
CA ARG A 63 -7.37 -11.68 9.24
C ARG A 63 -6.08 -10.86 9.37
N ALA A 64 -5.49 -10.55 8.22
CA ALA A 64 -4.23 -9.81 8.12
C ALA A 64 -4.46 -8.31 7.87
N SER A 65 -5.67 -7.88 7.53
CA SER A 65 -5.99 -6.45 7.37
C SER A 65 -5.92 -5.70 8.69
N PHE A 66 -5.28 -4.53 8.70
CA PHE A 66 -5.52 -3.53 9.72
C PHE A 66 -6.80 -2.75 9.38
N SER A 67 -7.42 -2.11 10.38
CA SER A 67 -8.68 -1.37 10.23
C SER A 67 -8.52 0.04 9.65
N ILE A 68 -7.30 0.44 9.27
CA ILE A 68 -6.99 1.77 8.76
C ILE A 68 -6.74 1.69 7.25
N THR A 69 -7.37 2.59 6.50
CA THR A 69 -7.11 2.79 5.08
C THR A 69 -6.63 4.22 4.84
N LEU A 70 -5.81 4.42 3.82
CA LEU A 70 -5.40 5.74 3.34
C LEU A 70 -6.16 6.05 2.06
N LYS A 71 -6.65 7.29 1.93
CA LYS A 71 -7.35 7.76 0.73
C LYS A 71 -6.48 8.76 -0.02
N PHE A 72 -6.06 8.38 -1.22
CA PHE A 72 -5.31 9.24 -2.12
C PHE A 72 -6.26 10.18 -2.88
N PRO A 73 -5.79 11.37 -3.30
CA PRO A 73 -6.62 12.29 -4.09
C PRO A 73 -6.93 11.80 -5.50
N ALA A 74 -6.07 10.95 -6.06
CA ALA A 74 -6.19 10.39 -7.42
C ALA A 74 -6.19 8.86 -7.37
N GLN A 75 -6.63 8.22 -8.47
CA GLN A 75 -6.59 6.77 -8.61
C GLN A 75 -5.16 6.24 -8.51
N ILE A 76 -4.99 5.11 -7.83
CA ILE A 76 -3.71 4.41 -7.74
C ILE A 76 -3.73 3.32 -8.80
N GLU A 77 -3.08 3.63 -9.93
CA GLU A 77 -2.97 2.70 -11.04
C GLU A 77 -1.99 1.57 -10.68
N SER A 78 -2.45 0.33 -10.82
CA SER A 78 -1.58 -0.84 -10.77
C SER A 78 -1.22 -1.24 -12.20
N THR A 79 0.06 -1.53 -12.43
CA THR A 79 0.48 -2.17 -13.68
C THR A 79 0.44 -3.67 -13.47
N ALA A 80 -0.38 -4.39 -14.25
CA ALA A 80 -0.24 -5.84 -14.34
C ALA A 80 1.13 -6.12 -14.99
N GLY A 81 1.98 -6.85 -14.28
CA GLY A 81 3.27 -7.34 -14.79
C GLY A 81 3.09 -8.49 -15.76
#